data_AF-A0A950FD92-F1
#
_entry.id   AF-A0A950FD92-F1
#
_cell.length_a   1.000
_cell.length_b   1.000
_cell.length_c   1.000
_cell.angle_alpha   90.00
_cell.angle_beta   90.00
_cell.angle_gamma   90.00
#
_symmetry.space_group_name_H-M   'P 1'
#
loop_
_entity.id
_entity.type
_entity.pdbx_description
1 polymer ?
#
loop_
_entity_poly.entity_id
_entity_poly.type
_entity_poly.pdbx_seq_one_letter_code
_entity_poly.pdbx_strand_id
1 'polypeptide(L)'
;QEDIDRAPAVLADFHRRLKALALETGVPVTFGGGASRKSPDPNMWRSFFELADETIAGGGRMLVQTSSRWISALLSFESVMPFDKAPVWRDVRKLPLAEQEAALRNPDMRWQLTEAAREYMRSPHRAIGAEARPPEFDWFFPLDKPLPPWRSLAQLAKESNKDPLDLIIDLALDKHLKQFFIQPIVNEDQDLVLAMMRHPRSVVTFSDSGAHVSQIMDSSIQTHLLGYWVRERQALTLEQAIRKITFDLAAFWGLHGRGLLREGYFADLTIFDPATISPEMPTLEYDLPAGARRLKQKSTGILATVVNGEVLLRDNQHTGALPGRLLRGPLATV
;
A
#
# COMPACT_ATOMS: atom_id res chain seq x y z
N GLN A 1 3.64 -13.98 -5.12
CA GLN A 1 2.52 -13.10 -5.54
C GLN A 1 2.32 -13.25 -7.06
N GLU A 2 2.07 -14.49 -7.50
CA GLU A 2 1.80 -14.90 -8.91
C GLU A 2 0.54 -15.80 -8.95
N ASP A 3 -0.41 -15.60 -8.03
CA ASP A 3 -1.47 -16.60 -7.73
C ASP A 3 -2.85 -16.26 -8.30
N ILE A 4 -2.95 -15.30 -9.22
CA ILE A 4 -4.23 -14.95 -9.85
C ILE A 4 -4.54 -15.88 -11.05
N ASP A 5 -3.53 -16.59 -11.59
CA ASP A 5 -3.66 -17.48 -12.75
C ASP A 5 -3.41 -18.97 -12.40
N ARG A 6 -3.67 -19.40 -11.17
CA ARG A 6 -3.67 -20.84 -10.87
C ARG A 6 -4.96 -21.46 -11.39
N ALA A 7 -4.84 -22.53 -12.19
CA ALA A 7 -5.99 -23.32 -12.60
C ALA A 7 -6.85 -23.67 -11.36
N PRO A 8 -8.20 -23.65 -11.43
CA PRO A 8 -9.07 -23.78 -10.25
C PRO A 8 -8.75 -24.97 -9.36
N ALA A 9 -8.36 -26.11 -9.96
CA ALA A 9 -7.95 -27.31 -9.24
C ALA A 9 -6.68 -27.11 -8.38
N VAL A 10 -5.72 -26.31 -8.85
CA VAL A 10 -4.48 -25.99 -8.13
C VAL A 10 -4.77 -25.07 -6.95
N LEU A 11 -5.65 -24.08 -7.12
CA LEU A 11 -6.06 -23.18 -6.04
C LEU A 11 -6.84 -23.96 -4.96
N ALA A 12 -7.76 -24.84 -5.36
CA ALA A 12 -8.49 -25.70 -4.45
C ALA A 12 -7.56 -26.66 -3.66
N ASP A 13 -6.58 -27.28 -4.33
CA ASP A 13 -5.57 -28.10 -3.64
C ASP A 13 -4.75 -27.29 -2.63
N PHE A 14 -4.33 -26.08 -3.03
CA PHE A 14 -3.60 -25.18 -2.14
C PHE A 14 -4.41 -24.81 -0.89
N HIS A 15 -5.68 -24.40 -1.06
CA HIS A 15 -6.58 -24.10 0.05
C HIS A 15 -6.79 -25.32 0.97
N ARG A 16 -7.01 -26.50 0.39
CA ARG A 16 -7.15 -27.75 1.16
C ARG A 16 -5.91 -28.04 2.01
N ARG A 17 -4.71 -27.91 1.43
CA ARG A 17 -3.44 -28.12 2.14
C ARG A 17 -3.21 -27.09 3.24
N LEU A 18 -3.59 -25.83 3.00
CA LEU A 18 -3.47 -24.76 3.97
C LEU A 18 -4.39 -24.98 5.19
N LYS A 19 -5.63 -25.41 4.93
CA LYS A 19 -6.58 -25.82 5.98
C LYS A 19 -6.07 -27.01 6.77
N ALA A 20 -5.61 -28.07 6.09
CA ALA A 20 -5.05 -29.26 6.75
C ALA A 20 -3.88 -28.88 7.67
N LEU A 21 -2.94 -28.05 7.20
CA LEU A 21 -1.83 -27.55 8.00
C LEU A 21 -2.29 -26.82 9.27
N ALA A 22 -3.29 -25.94 9.14
CA ALA A 22 -3.83 -25.19 10.28
C ALA A 22 -4.53 -26.10 11.31
N LEU A 23 -5.21 -27.15 10.85
CA LEU A 23 -5.90 -28.12 11.69
C LEU A 23 -4.91 -29.07 12.40
N GLU A 24 -3.94 -29.60 11.67
CA GLU A 24 -2.97 -30.58 12.19
C GLU A 24 -2.00 -29.96 13.20
N THR A 25 -1.54 -28.73 12.95
CA THR A 25 -0.51 -28.10 13.78
C THR A 25 -1.07 -27.22 14.90
N GLY A 26 -2.30 -26.73 14.77
CA GLY A 26 -2.87 -25.70 15.65
C GLY A 26 -2.15 -24.34 15.57
N VAL A 27 -1.16 -24.19 14.68
CA VAL A 27 -0.41 -22.94 14.48
C VAL A 27 -1.30 -21.96 13.70
N PRO A 28 -1.34 -20.68 14.09
CA PRO A 28 -2.03 -19.65 13.33
C PRO A 28 -1.49 -19.55 11.90
N VAL A 29 -2.37 -19.75 10.91
CA VAL A 29 -2.05 -19.58 9.49
C VAL A 29 -2.64 -18.28 8.97
N THR A 30 -1.86 -17.51 8.22
CA THR A 30 -2.32 -16.24 7.67
C THR A 30 -1.72 -15.98 6.29
N PHE A 31 -2.46 -15.23 5.47
CA PHE A 31 -2.09 -14.88 4.12
C PHE A 31 -2.76 -13.56 3.69
N GLY A 32 -2.20 -12.91 2.69
CA GLY A 32 -2.76 -11.69 2.11
C GLY A 32 -4.04 -11.98 1.32
N GLY A 33 -5.13 -11.35 1.72
CA GLY A 33 -6.34 -11.24 0.91
C GLY A 33 -6.30 -9.98 0.05
N GLY A 34 -6.98 -10.05 -1.08
CA GLY A 34 -7.17 -8.90 -1.95
C GLY A 34 -8.19 -9.18 -3.04
N ALA A 35 -8.62 -8.13 -3.70
CA ALA A 35 -9.45 -8.21 -4.89
C ALA A 35 -8.73 -7.51 -6.03
N SER A 36 -8.90 -7.98 -7.27
CA SER A 36 -8.48 -7.23 -8.45
C SER A 36 -9.59 -7.19 -9.47
N ARG A 37 -9.76 -6.03 -10.11
CA ARG A 37 -10.72 -5.89 -11.23
C ARG A 37 -10.35 -6.75 -12.43
N LYS A 38 -9.09 -7.18 -12.51
CA LYS A 38 -8.59 -8.06 -13.57
C LYS A 38 -8.84 -9.54 -13.26
N SER A 39 -9.32 -9.86 -12.07
CA SER A 39 -9.74 -11.22 -11.72
C SER A 39 -10.91 -11.65 -12.61
N PRO A 40 -10.89 -12.86 -13.17
CA PRO A 40 -12.04 -13.40 -13.91
C PRO A 40 -13.26 -13.64 -13.00
N ASP A 41 -13.03 -13.83 -11.70
CA ASP A 41 -14.08 -13.90 -10.68
C ASP A 41 -14.00 -12.68 -9.74
N PRO A 42 -14.96 -11.74 -9.80
CA PRO A 42 -14.99 -10.57 -8.92
C PRO A 42 -15.25 -10.93 -7.44
N ASN A 43 -15.74 -12.14 -7.16
CA ASN A 43 -15.98 -12.63 -5.80
C ASN A 43 -14.84 -13.52 -5.28
N MET A 44 -13.75 -13.70 -6.02
CA MET A 44 -12.62 -14.55 -5.61
C MET A 44 -12.13 -14.24 -4.19
N TRP A 45 -12.15 -12.96 -3.80
CA TRP A 45 -11.75 -12.53 -2.46
C TRP A 45 -12.56 -13.19 -1.34
N ARG A 46 -13.83 -13.58 -1.58
CA ARG A 46 -14.69 -14.27 -0.60
C ARG A 46 -14.16 -15.66 -0.27
N SER A 47 -13.59 -16.35 -1.24
CA SER A 47 -13.04 -17.71 -1.05
C SER A 47 -11.95 -17.76 0.02
N PHE A 48 -11.18 -16.67 0.18
CA PHE A 48 -10.18 -16.53 1.23
C PHE A 48 -10.80 -16.53 2.64
N PHE A 49 -11.96 -15.88 2.78
CA PHE A 49 -12.67 -15.78 4.04
C PHE A 49 -13.49 -17.04 4.34
N GLU A 50 -14.08 -17.66 3.32
CA GLU A 50 -14.72 -18.97 3.42
C GLU A 50 -13.72 -20.03 3.91
N LEU A 51 -12.51 -20.05 3.35
CA LEU A 51 -11.42 -20.92 3.82
C LEU A 51 -11.08 -20.68 5.30
N ALA A 52 -11.00 -19.41 5.71
CA ALA A 52 -10.71 -19.06 7.10
C ALA A 52 -11.83 -19.51 8.05
N ASP A 53 -13.11 -19.28 7.68
CA ASP A 53 -14.26 -19.67 8.48
C ASP A 53 -14.37 -21.20 8.59
N GLU A 54 -14.19 -21.93 7.49
CA GLU A 54 -14.17 -23.39 7.51
C GLU A 54 -13.04 -23.96 8.36
N THR A 55 -11.85 -23.34 8.30
CA THR A 55 -10.70 -23.75 9.10
C THR A 55 -10.99 -23.59 10.59
N ILE A 56 -11.60 -22.46 10.97
CA ILE A 56 -11.97 -22.17 12.36
C ILE A 56 -13.10 -23.09 12.83
N ALA A 57 -14.10 -23.36 11.99
CA ALA A 57 -15.16 -24.31 12.31
C ALA A 57 -14.62 -25.73 12.56
N GLY A 58 -13.52 -26.10 11.91
CA GLY A 58 -12.80 -27.35 12.16
C GLY A 58 -11.87 -27.36 13.39
N GLY A 59 -11.76 -26.24 14.12
CA GLY A 59 -10.87 -26.12 15.29
C GLY A 59 -9.47 -25.57 14.98
N GLY A 60 -9.20 -25.17 13.74
CA GLY A 60 -7.93 -24.55 13.32
C GLY A 60 -7.90 -23.05 13.59
N ARG A 61 -6.75 -22.42 13.31
CA ARG A 61 -6.55 -20.97 13.47
C ARG A 61 -6.13 -20.34 12.15
N MET A 62 -6.96 -19.43 11.62
CA MET A 62 -6.68 -18.77 10.35
C MET A 62 -7.19 -17.33 10.31
N LEU A 63 -6.42 -16.42 9.70
CA LEU A 63 -6.86 -15.05 9.42
C LEU A 63 -6.36 -14.57 8.06
N VAL A 64 -7.16 -13.71 7.44
CA VAL A 64 -6.84 -13.03 6.19
C VAL A 64 -6.28 -11.64 6.51
N GLN A 65 -5.11 -11.33 5.98
CA GLN A 65 -4.52 -10.01 6.07
C GLN A 65 -5.15 -9.13 4.98
N THR A 66 -5.70 -7.99 5.36
CA THR A 66 -6.23 -7.01 4.41
C THR A 66 -5.48 -5.70 4.55
N SER A 67 -5.24 -5.01 3.44
CA SER A 67 -4.85 -3.61 3.47
C SER A 67 -6.07 -2.74 3.79
N SER A 68 -5.84 -1.51 4.22
CA SER A 68 -6.88 -0.47 4.36
C SER A 68 -7.03 0.38 3.10
N ARG A 69 -6.23 0.15 2.08
CA ARG A 69 -6.22 0.92 0.84
C ARG A 69 -5.77 0.07 -0.34
N TRP A 70 -5.76 0.67 -1.52
CA TRP A 70 -5.07 0.13 -2.69
C TRP A 70 -3.64 -0.31 -2.38
N ILE A 71 -3.21 -1.41 -2.98
CA ILE A 71 -1.79 -1.73 -3.13
C ILE A 71 -1.38 -1.19 -4.50
N SER A 72 -0.46 -0.24 -4.52
CA SER A 72 -0.22 0.58 -5.71
C SER A 72 1.26 0.78 -5.99
N ALA A 73 1.59 0.93 -7.27
CA ALA A 73 2.85 1.53 -7.68
C ALA A 73 2.78 3.04 -7.46
N LEU A 74 3.79 3.60 -6.78
CA LEU A 74 3.98 5.03 -6.67
C LEU A 74 5.03 5.49 -7.70
N LEU A 75 4.61 6.41 -8.57
CA LEU A 75 5.31 6.79 -9.79
C LEU A 75 5.64 8.28 -9.75
N SER A 76 6.80 8.66 -10.27
CA SER A 76 7.23 10.05 -10.38
C SER A 76 8.38 10.15 -11.38
N PHE A 77 8.54 11.30 -12.02
CA PHE A 77 9.73 11.56 -12.82
C PHE A 77 11.00 11.60 -11.95
N GLU A 78 10.91 11.99 -10.68
CA GLU A 78 12.03 11.89 -9.73
C GLU A 78 12.35 10.42 -9.35
N SER A 79 11.39 9.50 -9.48
CA SER A 79 11.58 8.06 -9.29
C SER A 79 11.59 7.26 -10.60
N VAL A 80 10.47 6.63 -10.92
CA VAL A 80 10.24 5.76 -12.07
C VAL A 80 8.91 6.12 -12.71
N MET A 81 8.86 6.12 -14.04
CA MET A 81 7.63 6.21 -14.83
C MET A 81 7.43 4.95 -15.68
N PRO A 82 6.18 4.59 -16.00
CA PRO A 82 5.85 3.41 -16.81
C PRO A 82 6.57 3.28 -18.15
N PHE A 83 6.86 4.41 -18.79
CA PHE A 83 7.45 4.49 -20.12
C PHE A 83 8.96 4.76 -20.10
N ASP A 84 9.63 4.66 -18.93
CA ASP A 84 11.08 4.89 -18.82
C ASP A 84 11.92 4.00 -19.75
N LYS A 85 11.39 2.84 -20.15
CA LYS A 85 12.06 1.89 -21.05
C LYS A 85 11.73 2.12 -22.53
N ALA A 86 10.79 3.01 -22.86
CA ALA A 86 10.42 3.28 -24.24
C ALA A 86 11.59 3.92 -25.01
N PRO A 87 11.63 3.79 -26.36
CA PRO A 87 12.57 4.54 -27.19
C PRO A 87 12.49 6.04 -26.90
N VAL A 88 13.61 6.76 -27.02
CA VAL A 88 13.78 8.18 -26.65
C VAL A 88 13.69 8.43 -25.14
N TRP A 89 12.65 7.92 -24.46
CA TRP A 89 12.50 7.99 -23.01
C TRP A 89 13.72 7.45 -22.27
N ARG A 90 14.20 6.26 -22.65
CA ARG A 90 15.36 5.64 -22.00
C ARG A 90 16.59 6.55 -21.95
N ASP A 91 16.78 7.39 -22.95
CA ASP A 91 17.94 8.27 -23.03
C ASP A 91 17.69 9.59 -22.29
N VAL A 92 16.50 10.18 -22.44
CA VAL A 92 16.08 11.35 -21.64
C VAL A 92 16.12 11.05 -20.14
N ARG A 93 15.65 9.88 -19.72
CA ARG A 93 15.56 9.49 -18.30
C ARG A 93 16.91 9.25 -17.63
N LYS A 94 18.01 9.18 -18.38
CA LYS A 94 19.38 9.16 -17.83
C LYS A 94 19.91 10.54 -17.47
N LEU A 95 19.31 11.61 -17.99
CA LEU A 95 19.76 12.98 -17.78
C LEU A 95 19.43 13.46 -16.36
N PRO A 96 20.14 14.45 -15.82
CA PRO A 96 19.72 15.16 -14.60
C PRO A 96 18.30 15.73 -14.74
N LEU A 97 17.53 15.79 -13.64
CA LEU A 97 16.12 16.22 -13.69
C LEU A 97 15.89 17.58 -14.37
N ALA A 98 16.80 18.54 -14.20
CA ALA A 98 16.69 19.84 -14.85
C ALA A 98 16.77 19.75 -16.38
N GLU A 99 17.61 18.86 -16.91
CA GLU A 99 17.73 18.63 -18.36
C GLU A 99 16.52 17.84 -18.89
N GLN A 100 15.99 16.91 -18.10
CA GLN A 100 14.73 16.25 -18.43
C GLN A 100 13.57 17.24 -18.49
N GLU A 101 13.49 18.17 -17.55
CA GLU A 101 12.49 19.23 -17.52
C GLU A 101 12.60 20.11 -18.77
N ALA A 102 13.82 20.50 -19.15
CA ALA A 102 14.07 21.26 -20.38
C ALA A 102 13.64 20.47 -21.64
N ALA A 103 13.96 19.18 -21.72
CA ALA A 103 13.56 18.30 -22.82
C ALA A 103 12.03 18.19 -22.94
N LEU A 104 11.31 18.07 -21.83
CA LEU A 104 9.85 17.98 -21.79
C LEU A 104 9.16 19.30 -22.15
N ARG A 105 9.84 20.44 -22.01
CA ARG A 105 9.36 21.76 -22.44
C ARG A 105 9.57 22.01 -23.94
N ASN A 106 10.48 21.28 -24.58
CA ASN A 106 10.69 21.37 -26.03
C ASN A 106 9.53 20.66 -26.77
N PRO A 107 8.77 21.35 -27.65
CA PRO A 107 7.60 20.76 -28.31
C PRO A 107 7.91 19.53 -29.18
N ASP A 108 9.02 19.55 -29.94
CA ASP A 108 9.39 18.46 -30.84
C ASP A 108 9.80 17.22 -30.04
N MET A 109 10.61 17.41 -29.00
CA MET A 109 11.02 16.32 -28.10
C MET A 109 9.82 15.76 -27.33
N ARG A 110 8.93 16.62 -26.84
CA ARG A 110 7.70 16.21 -26.16
C ARG A 110 6.83 15.34 -27.07
N TRP A 111 6.65 15.73 -28.35
CA TRP A 111 5.93 14.93 -29.32
C TRP A 111 6.58 13.56 -29.55
N GLN A 112 7.92 13.49 -29.69
CA GLN A 112 8.63 12.22 -29.83
C GLN A 112 8.43 11.31 -28.60
N LEU A 113 8.47 11.89 -27.41
CA LEU A 113 8.27 11.17 -26.15
C LEU A 113 6.83 10.65 -26.03
N THR A 114 5.81 11.46 -26.32
CA THR A 114 4.42 11.00 -26.22
C THR A 114 4.11 9.91 -27.24
N GLU A 115 4.61 10.02 -28.48
CA GLU A 115 4.44 8.96 -29.49
C GLU A 115 5.17 7.67 -29.11
N ALA A 116 6.41 7.76 -28.59
CA ALA A 116 7.12 6.59 -28.10
C ALA A 116 6.41 5.92 -26.92
N ALA A 117 5.81 6.70 -26.01
CA ALA A 117 5.00 6.17 -24.92
C ALA A 117 3.73 5.48 -25.42
N ARG A 118 3.03 6.03 -26.43
CA ARG A 118 1.86 5.36 -27.03
C ARG A 118 2.23 4.01 -27.63
N GLU A 119 3.33 3.94 -28.37
CA GLU A 119 3.78 2.70 -28.99
C GLU A 119 4.18 1.65 -27.96
N TYR A 120 4.87 2.09 -26.90
CA TYR A 120 5.17 1.25 -25.75
C TYR A 120 3.88 0.72 -25.10
N MET A 121 2.86 1.55 -24.91
CA MET A 121 1.58 1.10 -24.32
C MET A 121 0.84 0.05 -25.16
N ARG A 122 1.01 0.03 -26.49
CA ARG A 122 0.39 -0.96 -27.38
C ARG A 122 1.14 -2.30 -27.40
N SER A 123 2.40 -2.30 -27.00
CA SER A 123 3.22 -3.51 -27.01
C SER A 123 2.94 -4.41 -25.80
N PRO A 124 3.10 -5.73 -25.91
CA PRO A 124 2.88 -6.64 -24.79
C PRO A 124 3.96 -6.44 -23.71
N HIS A 125 3.54 -6.19 -22.49
CA HIS A 125 4.43 -5.98 -21.34
C HIS A 125 4.08 -6.97 -20.22
N ARG A 126 5.08 -7.74 -19.77
CA ARG A 126 4.98 -8.51 -18.53
C ARG A 126 5.66 -7.72 -17.42
N ALA A 127 4.86 -7.15 -16.53
CA ALA A 127 5.32 -6.55 -15.28
C ALA A 127 5.15 -7.54 -14.13
N ILE A 128 6.15 -7.63 -13.25
CA ILE A 128 6.15 -8.55 -12.10
C ILE A 128 6.04 -7.73 -10.80
N GLY A 129 5.20 -8.17 -9.86
CA GLY A 129 5.09 -7.54 -8.55
C GLY A 129 4.71 -6.05 -8.61
N ALA A 130 5.48 -5.18 -7.95
CA ALA A 130 5.23 -3.73 -7.92
C ALA A 130 5.90 -2.93 -9.05
N GLU A 131 6.35 -3.59 -10.11
CA GLU A 131 6.91 -2.90 -11.27
C GLU A 131 5.91 -1.92 -11.90
N ALA A 132 6.46 -0.81 -12.41
CA ALA A 132 5.70 0.15 -13.18
C ALA A 132 5.10 -0.53 -14.42
N ARG A 133 3.77 -0.40 -14.57
CA ARG A 133 2.98 -0.97 -15.66
C ARG A 133 2.58 0.13 -16.62
N PRO A 134 2.30 -0.19 -17.91
CA PRO A 134 1.70 0.77 -18.83
C PRO A 134 0.52 1.53 -18.18
N PRO A 135 0.41 2.85 -18.42
CA PRO A 135 -0.64 3.65 -17.82
C PRO A 135 -2.04 3.13 -18.15
N GLU A 136 -2.85 2.88 -17.13
CA GLU A 136 -4.29 2.67 -17.28
C GLU A 136 -4.99 3.92 -16.77
N PHE A 137 -5.30 4.87 -17.67
CA PHE A 137 -5.62 6.25 -17.29
C PHE A 137 -6.85 6.42 -16.37
N ASP A 138 -7.81 5.49 -16.41
CA ASP A 138 -8.94 5.46 -15.47
C ASP A 138 -8.52 5.09 -14.04
N TRP A 139 -7.38 4.41 -13.90
CA TRP A 139 -6.79 3.90 -12.66
C TRP A 139 -5.41 4.49 -12.39
N PHE A 140 -5.14 5.67 -12.93
CA PHE A 140 -3.87 6.38 -12.75
C PHE A 140 -4.20 7.78 -12.23
N PHE A 141 -3.75 8.08 -11.03
CA PHE A 141 -4.19 9.27 -10.30
C PHE A 141 -2.97 10.13 -9.96
N PRO A 142 -2.95 11.44 -10.31
CA PRO A 142 -2.03 12.36 -9.69
C PRO A 142 -2.37 12.52 -8.21
N LEU A 143 -1.37 12.43 -7.34
CA LEU A 143 -1.55 12.70 -5.92
C LEU A 143 -1.45 14.21 -5.67
N ASP A 144 -2.59 14.85 -5.47
CA ASP A 144 -2.72 16.25 -5.07
C ASP A 144 -2.90 16.42 -3.55
N LYS A 145 -3.43 15.38 -2.89
CA LYS A 145 -3.64 15.29 -1.45
C LYS A 145 -3.40 13.85 -0.95
N PRO A 146 -3.10 13.65 0.35
CA PRO A 146 -2.68 12.35 0.85
C PRO A 146 -3.82 11.32 0.95
N LEU A 147 -5.07 11.77 1.08
CA LEU A 147 -6.25 10.90 1.20
C LEU A 147 -7.16 11.03 -0.04
N PRO A 148 -7.75 9.91 -0.50
CA PRO A 148 -8.73 9.90 -1.60
C PRO A 148 -10.05 10.59 -1.19
N PRO A 149 -11.00 10.84 -2.11
CA PRO A 149 -10.96 10.49 -3.53
C PRO A 149 -10.04 11.40 -4.32
N TRP A 150 -9.36 10.79 -5.30
CA TRP A 150 -8.57 11.47 -6.33
C TRP A 150 -9.31 11.40 -7.66
N ARG A 151 -9.03 12.35 -8.56
CA ARG A 151 -9.50 12.30 -9.94
C ARG A 151 -8.50 11.53 -10.78
N SER A 152 -8.99 10.65 -11.66
CA SER A 152 -8.12 9.90 -12.56
C SER A 152 -7.58 10.80 -13.67
N LEU A 153 -6.47 10.41 -14.29
CA LEU A 153 -5.93 11.10 -15.46
C LEU A 153 -6.93 11.11 -16.61
N ALA A 154 -7.73 10.05 -16.80
CA ALA A 154 -8.79 10.03 -17.80
C ALA A 154 -9.86 11.10 -17.55
N GLN A 155 -10.28 11.29 -16.29
CA GLN A 155 -11.24 12.33 -15.92
C GLN A 155 -10.65 13.73 -16.17
N LEU A 156 -9.44 13.98 -15.68
CA LEU A 156 -8.77 15.28 -15.83
C LEU A 156 -8.47 15.61 -17.30
N ALA A 157 -8.08 14.62 -18.10
CA ALA A 157 -7.83 14.77 -19.53
C ALA A 157 -9.11 15.18 -20.27
N LYS A 158 -10.25 14.55 -19.95
CA LYS A 158 -11.55 14.91 -20.50
C LYS A 158 -11.99 16.32 -20.09
N GLU A 159 -11.83 16.67 -18.82
CA GLU A 159 -12.17 18.01 -18.29
C GLU A 159 -11.34 19.12 -18.94
N SER A 160 -10.06 18.85 -19.23
CA SER A 160 -9.13 19.81 -19.81
C SER A 160 -9.01 19.76 -21.34
N ASN A 161 -9.72 18.82 -21.99
CA ASN A 161 -9.60 18.52 -23.43
C ASN A 161 -8.13 18.32 -23.88
N LYS A 162 -7.37 17.58 -23.07
CA LYS A 162 -5.96 17.26 -23.32
C LYS A 162 -5.77 15.76 -23.49
N ASP A 163 -4.71 15.39 -24.20
CA ASP A 163 -4.26 13.99 -24.17
C ASP A 163 -3.73 13.61 -22.78
N PRO A 164 -4.04 12.41 -22.25
CA PRO A 164 -3.56 11.98 -20.93
C PRO A 164 -2.04 11.93 -20.78
N LEU A 165 -1.27 11.60 -21.82
CA LEU A 165 0.20 11.60 -21.76
C LEU A 165 0.74 13.02 -21.66
N ASP A 166 0.16 13.95 -22.43
CA ASP A 166 0.47 15.36 -22.33
C ASP A 166 0.12 15.92 -20.94
N LEU A 167 -1.01 15.51 -20.37
CA LEU A 167 -1.41 15.92 -19.03
C LEU A 167 -0.44 15.41 -17.95
N ILE A 168 0.06 14.17 -18.05
CA ILE A 168 1.10 13.66 -17.13
C ILE A 168 2.33 14.57 -17.16
N ILE A 169 2.77 14.97 -18.36
CA ILE A 169 3.93 15.84 -18.55
C ILE A 169 3.65 17.23 -17.94
N ASP A 170 2.50 17.83 -18.23
CA ASP A 170 2.11 19.14 -17.69
C ASP A 170 2.12 19.13 -16.15
N LEU A 171 1.46 18.14 -15.53
CA LEU A 171 1.40 18.00 -14.08
C LEU A 171 2.79 17.79 -13.45
N ALA A 172 3.66 17.05 -14.14
CA ALA A 172 5.03 16.88 -13.70
C ALA A 172 5.82 18.20 -13.78
N LEU A 173 5.71 18.94 -14.89
CA LEU A 173 6.37 20.23 -15.07
C LEU A 173 5.92 21.28 -14.04
N ASP A 174 4.63 21.30 -13.69
CA ASP A 174 4.07 22.20 -12.67
C ASP A 174 4.67 21.97 -11.27
N LYS A 175 5.24 20.79 -11.02
CA LYS A 175 5.89 20.42 -9.76
C LYS A 175 7.38 20.14 -9.92
N HIS A 176 8.03 20.67 -10.97
CA HIS A 176 9.46 20.45 -11.24
C HIS A 176 9.86 18.97 -11.21
N LEU A 177 9.04 18.13 -11.86
CA LEU A 177 9.17 16.68 -11.96
C LEU A 177 9.01 15.92 -10.64
N LYS A 178 8.53 16.58 -9.58
CA LYS A 178 8.27 15.97 -8.25
C LYS A 178 6.81 15.60 -8.00
N GLN A 179 5.96 15.67 -9.03
CA GLN A 179 4.58 15.19 -8.95
C GLN A 179 4.57 13.67 -8.77
N PHE A 180 3.96 13.21 -7.68
CA PHE A 180 3.69 11.78 -7.51
C PHE A 180 2.38 11.39 -8.18
N PHE A 181 2.37 10.19 -8.70
CA PHE A 181 1.19 9.53 -9.20
C PHE A 181 1.06 8.14 -8.60
N ILE A 182 -0.16 7.64 -8.56
CA ILE A 182 -0.46 6.31 -8.02
C ILE A 182 -1.26 5.52 -9.06
N GLN A 183 -0.85 4.28 -9.31
CA GLN A 183 -1.61 3.32 -10.11
C GLN A 183 -1.87 2.07 -9.27
N PRO A 184 -3.12 1.86 -8.79
CA PRO A 184 -3.50 0.64 -8.09
C PRO A 184 -3.26 -0.62 -8.92
N ILE A 185 -2.78 -1.66 -8.24
CA ILE A 185 -2.48 -2.98 -8.80
C ILE A 185 -3.44 -4.03 -8.21
N VAL A 186 -3.74 -3.90 -6.92
CA VAL A 186 -4.68 -4.73 -6.16
C VAL A 186 -5.51 -3.81 -5.28
N ASN A 187 -6.69 -4.28 -4.89
CA ASN A 187 -7.63 -3.56 -4.04
C ASN A 187 -8.12 -2.26 -4.70
N GLU A 188 -8.35 -2.30 -6.02
CA GLU A 188 -8.85 -1.19 -6.84
C GLU A 188 -10.20 -0.68 -6.34
N ASP A 189 -11.13 -1.59 -6.06
CA ASP A 189 -12.45 -1.28 -5.53
C ASP A 189 -12.42 -1.15 -3.99
N GLN A 190 -12.63 0.06 -3.48
CA GLN A 190 -12.59 0.34 -2.06
C GLN A 190 -13.81 -0.19 -1.29
N ASP A 191 -14.93 -0.45 -1.95
CA ASP A 191 -16.08 -1.08 -1.29
C ASP A 191 -15.77 -2.55 -0.99
N LEU A 192 -15.03 -3.22 -1.88
CA LEU A 192 -14.50 -4.57 -1.60
C LEU A 192 -13.46 -4.54 -0.48
N VAL A 193 -12.57 -3.54 -0.46
CA VAL A 193 -11.62 -3.36 0.66
C VAL A 193 -12.36 -3.18 1.98
N LEU A 194 -13.39 -2.35 2.03
CA LEU A 194 -14.20 -2.17 3.22
C LEU A 194 -14.91 -3.46 3.65
N ALA A 195 -15.45 -4.22 2.69
CA ALA A 195 -16.08 -5.51 2.97
C ALA A 195 -15.08 -6.51 3.59
N MET A 196 -13.86 -6.60 3.03
CA MET A 196 -12.77 -7.41 3.59
C MET A 196 -12.38 -6.93 4.98
N MET A 197 -12.20 -5.62 5.19
CA MET A 197 -11.89 -5.05 6.51
C MET A 197 -12.98 -5.32 7.54
N ARG A 198 -14.26 -5.33 7.16
CA ARG A 198 -15.37 -5.62 8.09
C ARG A 198 -15.48 -7.10 8.45
N HIS A 199 -14.88 -8.00 7.69
CA HIS A 199 -14.95 -9.43 7.98
C HIS A 199 -14.38 -9.75 9.37
N PRO A 200 -15.01 -10.62 10.18
CA PRO A 200 -14.52 -11.00 11.51
C PRO A 200 -13.18 -11.76 11.46
N ARG A 201 -12.81 -12.30 10.30
CA ARG A 201 -11.54 -13.01 10.06
C ARG A 201 -10.47 -12.16 9.40
N SER A 202 -10.65 -10.84 9.40
CA SER A 202 -9.69 -9.91 8.83
C SER A 202 -8.90 -9.16 9.89
N VAL A 203 -7.63 -8.94 9.57
CA VAL A 203 -6.74 -8.04 10.29
C VAL A 203 -6.18 -7.01 9.33
N VAL A 204 -6.17 -5.74 9.74
CA VAL A 204 -5.72 -4.65 8.89
C VAL A 204 -4.20 -4.53 9.03
N THR A 205 -3.49 -5.06 8.06
CA THR A 205 -2.03 -5.12 8.00
C THR A 205 -1.62 -5.15 6.53
N PHE A 206 -0.55 -5.87 6.17
CA PHE A 206 -0.15 -6.11 4.79
C PHE A 206 0.40 -4.85 4.09
N SER A 207 1.22 -4.07 4.80
CA SER A 207 1.88 -2.89 4.24
C SER A 207 3.07 -3.22 3.34
N ASP A 208 3.70 -4.39 3.50
CA ASP A 208 4.91 -4.82 2.76
C ASP A 208 6.03 -3.75 2.66
N SER A 209 6.01 -2.81 3.61
CA SER A 209 6.83 -1.60 3.56
C SER A 209 8.23 -1.94 4.03
N GLY A 210 9.23 -1.58 3.23
CA GLY A 210 10.63 -1.95 3.45
C GLY A 210 11.17 -3.02 2.50
N ALA A 211 10.30 -3.81 1.84
CA ALA A 211 10.73 -4.75 0.79
C ALA A 211 10.88 -4.05 -0.57
N HIS A 212 9.97 -3.11 -0.86
CA HIS A 212 9.88 -2.37 -2.12
C HIS A 212 10.11 -0.86 -1.93
N VAL A 213 11.18 -0.49 -1.21
CA VAL A 213 11.43 0.87 -0.69
C VAL A 213 11.37 2.00 -1.71
N SER A 214 11.52 1.73 -3.02
CA SER A 214 11.47 2.73 -4.09
C SER A 214 10.22 2.65 -4.99
N GLN A 215 9.30 1.72 -4.71
CA GLN A 215 8.16 1.41 -5.58
C GLN A 215 6.80 1.46 -4.86
N ILE A 216 6.73 0.96 -3.62
CA ILE A 216 5.49 0.91 -2.81
C ILE A 216 5.66 1.83 -1.59
N MET A 217 4.59 2.52 -1.23
CA MET A 217 4.52 3.31 0.00
C MET A 217 3.21 3.01 0.73
N ASP A 218 3.25 1.99 1.58
CA ASP A 218 2.09 1.49 2.33
C ASP A 218 2.32 1.55 3.85
N SER A 219 3.38 2.22 4.31
CA SER A 219 3.60 2.48 5.74
C SER A 219 2.53 3.39 6.35
N SER A 220 1.67 3.96 5.50
CA SER A 220 0.53 4.80 5.85
C SER A 220 -0.79 4.05 6.03
N ILE A 221 -0.84 2.72 5.89
CA ILE A 221 -2.14 2.00 5.94
C ILE A 221 -2.90 2.25 7.26
N GLN A 222 -2.22 2.44 8.40
CA GLN A 222 -2.87 2.71 9.68
C GLN A 222 -3.39 4.15 9.77
N THR A 223 -2.62 5.14 9.31
CA THR A 223 -3.09 6.53 9.28
C THR A 223 -4.17 6.75 8.22
N HIS A 224 -4.14 5.99 7.13
CA HIS A 224 -5.23 5.92 6.15
C HIS A 224 -6.49 5.30 6.76
N LEU A 225 -6.37 4.20 7.50
CA LEU A 225 -7.51 3.59 8.20
C LEU A 225 -8.22 4.61 9.11
N LEU A 226 -7.44 5.33 9.93
CA LEU A 226 -7.99 6.26 10.91
C LEU A 226 -8.47 7.57 10.26
N GLY A 227 -7.71 8.12 9.32
CA GLY A 227 -8.05 9.38 8.63
C GLY A 227 -9.19 9.23 7.62
N TYR A 228 -9.12 8.21 6.75
CA TYR A 228 -10.11 8.02 5.69
C TYR A 228 -11.31 7.21 6.18
N TRP A 229 -11.11 5.97 6.62
CA TRP A 229 -12.23 5.07 6.91
C TRP A 229 -12.99 5.40 8.19
N VAL A 230 -12.30 5.87 9.24
CA VAL A 230 -12.94 6.27 10.50
C VAL A 230 -13.42 7.71 10.44
N ARG A 231 -12.53 8.69 10.24
CA ARG A 231 -12.90 10.11 10.32
C ARG A 231 -13.74 10.57 9.13
N GLU A 232 -13.28 10.37 7.89
CA GLU A 232 -13.96 10.94 6.70
C GLU A 232 -15.17 10.13 6.24
N ARG A 233 -15.05 8.79 6.24
CA ARG A 233 -16.10 7.89 5.75
C ARG A 233 -17.03 7.38 6.83
N GLN A 234 -16.64 7.46 8.11
CA GLN A 234 -17.39 6.93 9.25
C GLN A 234 -17.82 5.46 9.03
N ALA A 235 -17.02 4.70 8.30
CA ALA A 235 -17.33 3.34 7.89
C ALA A 235 -16.99 2.30 8.97
N LEU A 236 -16.11 2.67 9.91
CA LEU A 236 -15.77 1.94 11.11
C LEU A 236 -15.78 2.92 12.28
N THR A 237 -16.17 2.47 13.46
CA THR A 237 -15.91 3.28 14.66
C THR A 237 -14.42 3.30 14.97
N LEU A 238 -13.97 4.29 15.75
CA LEU A 238 -12.58 4.40 16.15
C LEU A 238 -12.12 3.13 16.90
N GLU A 239 -12.95 2.62 17.81
CA GLU A 239 -12.68 1.43 18.61
C GLU A 239 -12.57 0.18 17.74
N GLN A 240 -13.43 0.03 16.74
CA GLN A 240 -13.37 -1.07 15.78
C GLN A 240 -12.07 -1.05 14.98
N ALA A 241 -11.68 0.13 14.48
CA ALA A 241 -10.43 0.30 13.74
C ALA A 241 -9.21 0.04 14.62
N ILE A 242 -9.17 0.61 15.83
CA ILE A 242 -8.07 0.41 16.78
C ILE A 242 -7.94 -1.07 17.13
N ARG A 243 -9.04 -1.74 17.49
CA ARG A 243 -9.03 -3.18 17.82
C ARG A 243 -8.40 -4.02 16.69
N LYS A 244 -8.71 -3.69 15.42
CA LYS A 244 -8.19 -4.40 14.24
C LYS A 244 -6.70 -4.22 14.00
N ILE A 245 -6.10 -3.13 14.47
CA ILE A 245 -4.65 -2.84 14.35
C ILE A 245 -3.89 -2.99 15.67
N THR A 246 -4.55 -3.43 16.75
CA THR A 246 -3.92 -3.67 18.06
C THR A 246 -4.26 -5.06 18.59
N PHE A 247 -5.40 -5.22 19.25
CA PHE A 247 -5.74 -6.42 19.99
C PHE A 247 -5.95 -7.65 19.10
N ASP A 248 -6.67 -7.52 17.98
CA ASP A 248 -6.93 -8.68 17.11
C ASP A 248 -5.61 -9.21 16.51
N LEU A 249 -4.69 -8.31 16.16
CA LEU A 249 -3.31 -8.66 15.77
C LEU A 249 -2.57 -9.33 16.93
N ALA A 250 -2.51 -8.69 18.11
CA ALA A 250 -1.77 -9.24 19.24
C ALA A 250 -2.30 -10.62 19.67
N ALA A 251 -3.62 -10.79 19.71
CA ALA A 251 -4.26 -12.05 20.04
C ALA A 251 -3.97 -13.15 19.01
N PHE A 252 -3.98 -12.81 17.72
CA PHE A 252 -3.73 -13.79 16.67
C PHE A 252 -2.27 -14.25 16.64
N TRP A 253 -1.33 -13.32 16.69
CA TRP A 253 0.11 -13.60 16.70
C TRP A 253 0.63 -14.10 18.05
N GLY A 254 -0.20 -14.15 19.09
CA GLY A 254 0.21 -14.62 20.43
C GLY A 254 1.11 -13.62 21.17
N LEU A 255 0.98 -12.33 20.88
CA LEU A 255 1.68 -11.23 21.55
C LEU A 255 1.06 -10.95 22.92
N HIS A 256 1.30 -11.85 23.87
CA HIS A 256 0.78 -11.76 25.22
C HIS A 256 1.23 -10.46 25.91
N GLY A 257 0.30 -9.83 26.64
CA GLY A 257 0.57 -8.57 27.31
C GLY A 257 0.68 -7.35 26.37
N ARG A 258 0.31 -7.47 25.08
CA ARG A 258 0.32 -6.36 24.11
C ARG A 258 -1.05 -6.19 23.43
N GLY A 259 -1.21 -5.07 22.73
CA GLY A 259 -2.40 -4.77 21.92
C GLY A 259 -3.62 -4.30 22.72
N LEU A 260 -3.53 -4.19 24.06
CA LEU A 260 -4.57 -3.62 24.92
C LEU A 260 -3.96 -2.66 25.93
N LEU A 261 -4.70 -1.59 26.25
CA LEU A 261 -4.42 -0.73 27.38
C LEU A 261 -5.00 -1.35 28.64
N ARG A 262 -4.15 -2.03 29.42
CA ARG A 262 -4.54 -2.74 30.64
C ARG A 262 -3.37 -2.73 31.62
N GLU A 263 -3.67 -2.64 32.92
CA GLU A 263 -2.65 -2.81 33.96
C GLU A 263 -1.94 -4.16 33.81
N GLY A 264 -0.60 -4.14 33.95
CA GLY A 264 0.25 -5.31 33.75
C GLY A 264 0.63 -5.62 32.30
N TYR A 265 0.12 -4.87 31.30
CA TYR A 265 0.53 -5.00 29.90
C TYR A 265 1.74 -4.11 29.58
N PHE A 266 2.45 -4.41 28.49
CA PHE A 266 3.53 -3.56 27.99
C PHE A 266 2.99 -2.19 27.59
N ALA A 267 3.73 -1.15 27.93
CA ALA A 267 3.41 0.23 27.56
C ALA A 267 3.82 0.52 26.10
N ASP A 268 3.15 -0.15 25.16
CA ASP A 268 3.20 0.15 23.74
C ASP A 268 2.01 1.03 23.37
N LEU A 269 2.25 2.33 23.24
CA LEU A 269 1.21 3.34 23.14
C LEU A 269 1.42 4.18 21.88
N THR A 270 0.33 4.58 21.24
CA THR A 270 0.34 5.66 20.24
C THR A 270 -0.64 6.72 20.70
N ILE A 271 -0.14 7.93 20.91
CA ILE A 271 -0.93 9.09 21.26
C ILE A 271 -1.14 9.86 19.97
N PHE A 272 -2.39 10.02 19.58
CA PHE A 272 -2.75 10.71 18.36
C PHE A 272 -4.05 11.51 18.52
N ASP A 273 -4.19 12.54 17.70
CA ASP A 273 -5.40 13.32 17.58
C ASP A 273 -6.31 12.72 16.48
N PRO A 274 -7.49 12.17 16.84
CA PRO A 274 -8.40 11.58 15.87
C PRO A 274 -8.96 12.60 14.87
N ALA A 275 -8.96 13.90 15.19
CA ALA A 275 -9.41 14.94 14.27
C ALA A 275 -8.41 15.17 13.13
N THR A 276 -7.11 15.01 13.37
CA THR A 276 -6.06 15.41 12.41
C THR A 276 -5.22 14.25 11.87
N ILE A 277 -5.37 13.03 12.41
CA ILE A 277 -4.59 11.87 11.96
C ILE A 277 -4.76 11.61 10.47
N SER A 278 -3.64 11.60 9.74
CA SER A 278 -3.61 11.41 8.29
C SER A 278 -2.20 11.04 7.85
N PRO A 279 -2.02 10.28 6.76
CA PRO A 279 -0.75 10.31 6.06
C PRO A 279 -0.44 11.71 5.52
N GLU A 280 0.85 12.02 5.39
CA GLU A 280 1.35 13.15 4.62
C GLU A 280 1.59 12.74 3.15
N MET A 281 1.92 13.69 2.29
CA MET A 281 2.40 13.38 0.95
C MET A 281 3.73 12.60 1.01
N PRO A 282 3.96 11.62 0.13
CA PRO A 282 5.24 10.92 0.08
C PRO A 282 6.37 11.86 -0.41
N THR A 283 7.60 11.55 -0.02
CA THR A 283 8.83 12.17 -0.49
C THR A 283 9.81 11.11 -0.97
N LEU A 284 10.78 11.51 -1.80
CA LEU A 284 11.95 10.70 -2.13
C LEU A 284 13.14 11.17 -1.31
N GLU A 285 13.80 10.23 -0.67
CA GLU A 285 15.02 10.43 0.12
C GLU A 285 16.15 9.63 -0.50
N TYR A 286 17.39 10.11 -0.36
CA TYR A 286 18.61 9.49 -0.91
C TYR A 286 19.58 9.09 0.22
N ASP A 287 19.04 8.51 1.28
CA ASP A 287 19.72 8.24 2.55
C ASP A 287 20.07 6.76 2.76
N LEU A 288 19.89 5.90 1.75
CA LEU A 288 20.34 4.51 1.78
C LEU A 288 21.82 4.38 1.37
N PRO A 289 22.49 3.24 1.67
CA PRO A 289 23.87 3.00 1.25
C PRO A 289 24.11 3.29 -0.24
N ALA A 290 25.29 3.84 -0.55
CA ALA A 290 25.65 4.33 -1.88
C ALA A 290 24.75 5.45 -2.45
N GLY A 291 23.99 6.15 -1.60
CA GLY A 291 23.08 7.22 -2.03
C GLY A 291 21.84 6.70 -2.74
N ALA A 292 21.50 5.43 -2.54
CA ALA A 292 20.30 4.84 -3.12
C ALA A 292 19.04 5.54 -2.57
N ARG A 293 18.00 5.58 -3.41
CA ARG A 293 16.75 6.26 -3.09
C ARG A 293 15.75 5.36 -2.38
N ARG A 294 14.89 5.97 -1.56
CA ARG A 294 13.67 5.37 -1.03
C ARG A 294 12.54 6.37 -0.95
N LEU A 295 11.34 5.86 -0.96
CA LEU A 295 10.14 6.60 -0.60
C LEU A 295 10.09 6.74 0.93
N LYS A 296 9.61 7.88 1.39
CA LYS A 296 9.29 8.15 2.79
C LYS A 296 7.94 8.83 2.88
N GLN A 297 7.13 8.44 3.85
CA GLN A 297 5.85 9.09 4.10
C GLN A 297 5.67 9.22 5.61
N LYS A 298 5.54 10.48 6.05
CA LYS A 298 5.22 10.80 7.44
C LYS A 298 3.70 10.85 7.63
N SER A 299 3.28 11.24 8.81
CA SER A 299 1.87 11.38 9.17
C SER A 299 1.66 12.59 10.04
N THR A 300 0.52 13.27 9.87
CA THR A 300 0.05 14.26 10.83
C THR A 300 -0.78 13.60 11.93
N GLY A 301 -0.93 14.29 13.06
CA GLY A 301 -1.81 13.89 14.15
C GLY A 301 -1.25 12.85 15.11
N ILE A 302 -0.08 12.25 14.85
CA ILE A 302 0.61 11.39 15.85
C ILE A 302 1.51 12.27 16.72
N LEU A 303 1.19 12.38 18.01
CA LEU A 303 1.96 13.16 18.98
C LEU A 303 3.16 12.36 19.51
N ALA A 304 2.94 11.10 19.88
CA ALA A 304 4.00 10.26 20.41
C ALA A 304 3.74 8.78 20.17
N THR A 305 4.83 8.04 19.98
CA THR A 305 4.85 6.58 19.98
C THR A 305 5.75 6.13 21.12
N VAL A 306 5.20 5.31 22.02
CA VAL A 306 5.87 4.73 23.17
C VAL A 306 6.00 3.25 22.93
N VAL A 307 7.18 2.69 23.19
CA VAL A 307 7.45 1.26 23.07
C VAL A 307 8.10 0.80 24.37
N ASN A 308 7.53 -0.22 25.01
CA ASN A 308 7.97 -0.72 26.32
C ASN A 308 8.14 0.38 27.39
N GLY A 309 7.32 1.44 27.34
CA GLY A 309 7.35 2.55 28.31
C GLY A 309 8.32 3.68 27.99
N GLU A 310 9.12 3.58 26.93
CA GLU A 310 10.01 4.65 26.49
C GLU A 310 9.48 5.34 25.23
N VAL A 311 9.58 6.67 25.18
CA VAL A 311 9.14 7.47 24.02
C VAL A 311 10.12 7.25 22.86
N LEU A 312 9.68 6.53 21.83
CA LEU A 312 10.43 6.25 20.60
C LEU A 312 10.34 7.42 19.62
N LEU A 313 9.12 7.91 19.40
CA LEU A 313 8.83 9.05 18.53
C LEU A 313 8.11 10.13 19.32
N ARG A 314 8.49 11.38 19.09
CA ARG A 314 7.75 12.57 19.53
C ARG A 314 7.68 13.57 18.38
N ASP A 315 6.49 14.03 18.04
CA ASP A 315 6.26 14.98 16.94
C ASP A 315 6.92 14.53 15.62
N ASN A 316 6.74 13.24 15.27
CA ASN A 316 7.39 12.56 14.13
C ASN A 316 8.92 12.54 14.11
N GLN A 317 9.58 12.79 15.25
CA GLN A 317 11.03 12.73 15.39
C GLN A 317 11.44 11.56 16.28
N HIS A 318 12.45 10.80 15.83
CA HIS A 318 13.05 9.73 16.60
C HIS A 318 13.84 10.32 17.77
N THR A 319 13.57 9.87 18.99
CA THR A 319 14.21 10.39 20.21
C THR A 319 15.63 9.87 20.40
N GLY A 320 16.00 8.82 19.66
CA GLY A 320 17.24 8.07 19.85
C GLY A 320 17.06 6.83 20.72
N ALA A 321 15.93 6.70 21.41
CA ALA A 321 15.60 5.51 22.18
C ALA A 321 15.44 4.30 21.24
N LEU A 322 15.98 3.15 21.64
CA LEU A 322 15.83 1.88 20.91
C LEU A 322 15.20 0.82 21.83
N PRO A 323 14.02 1.07 22.41
CA PRO A 323 13.43 0.22 23.45
C PRO A 323 12.80 -1.07 22.90
N GLY A 324 12.87 -1.28 21.58
CA GLY A 324 12.37 -2.47 20.92
C GLY A 324 13.01 -3.73 21.51
N ARG A 325 12.20 -4.76 21.72
CA ARG A 325 12.66 -6.07 22.19
C ARG A 325 12.31 -7.13 21.17
N LEU A 326 13.18 -8.10 21.04
CA LEU A 326 12.86 -9.33 20.31
C LEU A 326 11.70 -10.01 21.04
N LEU A 327 10.53 -10.05 20.40
CA LEU A 327 9.39 -10.82 20.89
C LEU A 327 9.66 -12.29 20.56
N ARG A 328 10.04 -13.04 21.58
CA ARG A 328 10.30 -14.48 21.50
C ARG A 328 9.10 -15.22 22.00
N GLY A 329 8.87 -16.44 21.54
CA GLY A 329 7.66 -17.15 21.84
C GLY A 329 7.18 -17.40 23.30
N PRO A 330 5.97 -17.95 23.57
CA PRO A 330 5.74 -19.33 23.18
C PRO A 330 5.60 -19.31 21.69
N LEU A 331 4.79 -18.33 21.25
CA LEU A 331 5.06 -17.29 20.23
C LEU A 331 4.94 -15.77 20.67
N ALA A 332 4.88 -15.34 21.97
CA ALA A 332 5.59 -14.12 22.48
C ALA A 332 5.66 -13.89 24.05
N THR A 333 6.71 -14.31 24.79
CA THR A 333 7.10 -13.91 26.18
C THR A 333 8.50 -13.25 26.22
N VAL A 334 8.62 -12.10 26.93
CA VAL A 334 9.84 -11.61 27.62
C VAL A 334 9.44 -11.07 28.97
#